data_AF-A0A820GCN7-F1
#
_entry.id   AF-A0A820GCN7-F1
#
_cell.length_a   1.000
_cell.length_b   1.000
_cell.length_c   1.000
_cell.angle_alpha   90.00
_cell.angle_beta   90.00
_cell.angle_gamma   90.00
#
_symmetry.space_group_name_H-M   'P 1'
#
loop_
_entity.id
_entity.type
_entity.pdbx_description
1 polymer ?
#
loop_
_entity_poly.entity_id
_entity_poly.type
_entity_poly.pdbx_seq_one_letter_code
_entity_poly.pdbx_strand_id
1 'polypeptide(L)'
;PAIIYVPYQVSTMSLFEQYRMNIPLFFPSLDLLTEWHYNYRVVGERTWSGTLGQFKNSSAISGVLSSDIPDPNNEFDRNAIRYWLQFADFYQWPHIIHFNSIDDLAMKLINTNLAEVSQNMKIYNANLTKTLQNQWREIFERIK
;
A
#
# COMPACT_ATOMS: atom_id res chain seq x y z
N PRO A 1 -9.09 10.01 16.34
CA PRO A 1 -9.15 10.49 14.94
C PRO A 1 -8.66 9.37 14.02
N ALA A 2 -9.16 9.29 12.78
CA ALA A 2 -8.72 8.35 11.77
C ALA A 2 -8.71 9.02 10.40
N ILE A 3 -7.94 8.46 9.45
CA ILE A 3 -7.85 8.96 8.08
C ILE A 3 -8.31 7.88 7.12
N ILE A 4 -9.16 8.26 6.16
CA ILE A 4 -9.66 7.40 5.11
C ILE A 4 -8.91 7.74 3.84
N TYR A 5 -8.32 6.73 3.21
CA TYR A 5 -7.57 6.86 1.98
C TYR A 5 -8.32 6.32 0.78
N VAL A 6 -8.23 7.07 -0.32
CA VAL A 6 -8.42 6.58 -1.67
C VAL A 6 -7.09 6.85 -2.39
N PRO A 7 -6.20 5.85 -2.48
CA PRO A 7 -4.83 6.08 -2.93
C PRO A 7 -4.78 6.34 -4.44
N TYR A 8 -4.02 7.36 -4.84
CA TYR A 8 -3.72 7.65 -6.25
C TYR A 8 -2.37 7.08 -6.70
N GLN A 9 -1.51 6.70 -5.74
CA GLN A 9 -0.21 6.06 -5.95
C GLN A 9 0.05 4.98 -4.88
N VAL A 10 1.02 4.09 -5.14
CA VAL A 10 1.30 2.91 -4.28
C VAL A 10 2.12 3.21 -3.02
N SER A 11 2.74 4.39 -2.96
CA SER A 11 3.57 4.85 -1.85
C SER A 11 3.50 6.37 -1.77
N THR A 12 3.06 6.95 -0.66
CA THR A 12 2.97 8.42 -0.49
C THR A 12 3.70 8.84 0.77
N MET A 13 4.43 9.96 0.75
CA MET A 13 5.12 10.44 1.96
C MET A 13 4.16 10.69 3.13
N SER A 14 2.95 11.20 2.84
CA SER A 14 1.92 11.42 3.86
C SER A 14 1.50 10.13 4.58
N LEU A 15 1.48 8.97 3.89
CA LEU A 15 1.20 7.69 4.52
C LEU A 15 2.26 7.35 5.58
N PHE A 16 3.55 7.57 5.28
CA PHE A 16 4.63 7.34 6.26
C PHE A 16 4.44 8.24 7.48
N GLU A 17 4.26 9.54 7.28
CA GLU A 17 4.13 10.51 8.37
C GLU A 17 2.95 10.15 9.28
N GLN A 18 1.78 9.91 8.71
CA GLN A 18 0.57 9.62 9.47
C GLN A 18 0.65 8.26 10.18
N TYR A 19 1.25 7.25 9.54
CA TYR A 19 1.48 5.95 10.16
C TYR A 19 2.45 6.07 11.35
N ARG A 20 3.52 6.85 11.23
CA ARG A 20 4.48 7.09 12.32
C ARG A 20 3.91 7.96 13.44
N MET A 21 2.91 8.79 13.14
CA MET A 21 2.12 9.49 14.15
C MET A 21 1.12 8.58 14.88
N ASN A 22 1.02 7.30 14.52
CA ASN A 22 0.08 6.33 15.08
C ASN A 22 -1.38 6.74 14.89
N ILE A 23 -1.69 7.38 13.76
CA ILE A 23 -3.07 7.71 13.37
C ILE A 23 -3.64 6.47 12.66
N PRO A 24 -4.76 5.89 13.13
CA PRO A 24 -5.42 4.79 12.44
C PRO A 24 -5.78 5.16 11.00
N LEU A 25 -5.42 4.28 10.06
CA LEU A 25 -5.58 4.49 8.62
C LEU A 25 -6.52 3.44 8.03
N PHE A 26 -7.45 3.90 7.20
CA PHE A 26 -8.39 3.08 6.47
C PHE A 26 -8.05 3.09 4.98
N PHE A 27 -7.86 1.92 4.39
CA PHE A 27 -7.59 1.75 2.96
C PHE A 27 -8.58 0.76 2.34
N PRO A 28 -8.90 0.87 1.05
CA PRO A 28 -9.64 -0.19 0.36
C PRO A 28 -8.85 -1.50 0.40
N SER A 29 -9.53 -2.62 0.52
CA SER A 29 -8.91 -3.94 0.38
C SER A 29 -8.27 -4.09 -1.00
N LEU A 30 -7.32 -5.02 -1.12
CA LEU A 30 -6.63 -5.27 -2.39
C LEU A 30 -7.61 -5.54 -3.52
N ASP A 31 -8.66 -6.32 -3.26
CA ASP A 31 -9.67 -6.65 -4.25
C ASP A 31 -10.50 -5.41 -4.63
N LEU A 32 -10.96 -4.63 -3.64
CA LEU A 32 -11.73 -3.41 -3.90
C LEU A 32 -10.91 -2.38 -4.70
N LEU A 33 -9.65 -2.15 -4.31
CA LEU A 33 -8.79 -1.20 -5.00
C LEU A 33 -8.44 -1.67 -6.41
N THR A 34 -8.27 -2.98 -6.61
CA THR A 34 -8.09 -3.58 -7.94
C THR A 34 -9.28 -3.28 -8.83
N GLU A 35 -10.52 -3.48 -8.34
CA GLU A 35 -11.73 -3.17 -9.11
C GLU A 35 -11.85 -1.67 -9.40
N TRP A 36 -11.59 -0.82 -8.41
CA TRP A 36 -11.62 0.63 -8.60
C TRP A 36 -10.58 1.10 -9.62
N HIS A 37 -9.37 0.57 -9.56
CA HIS A 37 -8.32 0.93 -10.50
C HIS A 37 -8.58 0.38 -11.90
N TYR A 38 -9.07 -0.86 -12.02
CA TYR A 38 -9.43 -1.45 -13.31
C TYR A 38 -10.53 -0.65 -14.02
N ASN A 39 -11.56 -0.24 -13.29
CA ASN A 39 -12.72 0.45 -13.88
C ASN A 39 -12.51 1.97 -14.03
N TYR A 40 -11.80 2.60 -13.09
CA TYR A 40 -11.75 4.07 -12.98
C TYR A 40 -10.34 4.66 -12.89
N ARG A 41 -9.29 3.84 -12.96
CA ARG A 41 -7.89 4.30 -12.93
C ARG A 41 -7.51 5.07 -11.67
N VAL A 42 -8.13 4.72 -10.53
CA VAL A 42 -7.95 5.42 -9.24
C VAL A 42 -6.47 5.53 -8.84
N VAL A 43 -5.70 4.44 -8.90
CA VAL A 43 -4.24 4.45 -8.65
C VAL A 43 -3.45 4.80 -9.93
N GLY A 44 -3.77 5.92 -10.57
CA GLY A 44 -3.25 6.28 -11.90
C GLY A 44 -1.72 6.39 -11.96
N GLU A 45 -1.06 6.69 -10.84
CA GLU A 45 0.40 6.82 -10.76
C GLU A 45 1.12 5.50 -10.44
N ARG A 46 0.41 4.36 -10.51
CA ARG A 46 1.03 3.03 -10.38
C ARG A 46 2.08 2.77 -11.46
N THR A 47 1.87 3.32 -12.67
CA THR A 47 2.80 3.21 -13.79
C THR A 47 3.17 4.59 -14.33
N TRP A 48 4.36 4.71 -14.90
CA TRP A 48 4.82 5.97 -15.49
C TRP A 48 3.92 6.47 -16.63
N SER A 49 3.36 5.57 -17.43
CA SER A 49 2.46 6.01 -18.51
C SER A 49 1.10 6.44 -17.96
N GLY A 50 0.66 5.86 -16.83
CA GLY A 50 -0.57 6.24 -16.15
C GLY A 50 -0.55 7.66 -15.57
N THR A 51 0.61 8.17 -15.12
CA THR A 51 0.75 9.58 -14.65
C THR A 51 0.44 10.59 -15.77
N LEU A 52 0.64 10.18 -17.03
CA LEU A 52 0.34 10.98 -18.22
C LEU A 52 -1.06 10.69 -18.79
N GLY A 53 -1.87 9.86 -18.14
CA GLY A 53 -3.17 9.39 -18.64
C GLY A 53 -3.06 8.40 -19.81
N GLN A 54 -1.87 7.88 -20.09
CA GLN A 54 -1.58 6.98 -21.21
C GLN A 54 -1.47 5.52 -20.75
N PHE A 55 -2.57 4.93 -20.29
CA PHE A 55 -2.58 3.55 -19.81
C PHE A 55 -2.23 2.56 -20.93
N LYS A 56 -1.31 1.63 -20.65
CA LYS A 56 -0.81 0.63 -21.61
C LYS A 56 -1.23 -0.77 -21.20
N ASN A 57 -1.23 -1.68 -22.17
CA ASN A 57 -1.50 -3.11 -21.94
C ASN A 57 -0.21 -3.95 -21.86
N SER A 58 0.96 -3.34 -22.07
CA SER A 58 2.25 -4.01 -21.94
C SER A 58 3.40 -3.02 -21.74
N SER A 59 4.51 -3.55 -21.26
CA SER A 59 5.83 -2.93 -21.27
C SER A 59 6.39 -2.88 -22.70
N ALA A 60 7.32 -1.96 -22.92
CA ALA A 60 8.03 -1.83 -24.21
C ALA A 60 9.07 -2.95 -24.42
N ILE A 61 9.45 -3.64 -23.35
CA ILE A 61 10.40 -4.74 -23.33
C ILE A 61 9.74 -5.97 -22.71
N SER A 62 10.10 -7.16 -23.19
CA SER A 62 9.65 -8.41 -22.60
C SER A 62 10.27 -8.62 -21.22
N GLY A 63 9.51 -9.26 -20.33
CA GLY A 63 10.01 -9.65 -19.01
C GLY A 63 11.15 -10.66 -19.11
N VAL A 64 12.13 -10.54 -18.20
CA VAL A 64 13.28 -11.46 -18.07
C VAL A 64 13.02 -12.61 -17.09
N LEU A 65 11.97 -12.51 -16.28
CA LEU A 65 11.56 -13.52 -15.30
C LEU A 65 10.57 -14.52 -15.92
N SER A 66 10.15 -15.53 -15.16
CA SER A 66 9.23 -16.57 -15.64
C SER A 66 7.95 -15.97 -16.24
N SER A 67 7.34 -16.71 -17.16
CA SER A 67 6.07 -16.34 -17.81
C SER A 67 4.90 -16.18 -16.83
N ASP A 68 5.06 -16.59 -15.58
CA ASP A 68 4.01 -16.56 -14.56
C ASP A 68 3.92 -15.20 -13.85
N ILE A 69 4.91 -14.32 -14.02
CA ILE A 69 4.88 -12.97 -13.47
C ILE A 69 4.22 -12.03 -14.49
N PRO A 70 3.07 -11.42 -14.16
CA PRO A 70 2.37 -10.56 -15.10
C PRO A 70 3.14 -9.26 -15.33
N ASP A 71 2.96 -8.68 -16.51
CA ASP A 71 3.62 -7.43 -16.90
C ASP A 71 3.20 -6.26 -15.97
N PRO A 72 4.15 -5.56 -15.32
CA PRO A 72 3.85 -4.46 -14.41
C PRO A 72 3.14 -3.28 -15.08
N ASN A 73 3.33 -3.09 -16.39
CA ASN A 73 2.71 -2.01 -17.13
C ASN A 73 1.39 -2.41 -17.81
N ASN A 74 0.88 -3.62 -17.58
CA ASN A 74 -0.42 -4.03 -18.10
C ASN A 74 -1.55 -3.52 -17.21
N GLU A 75 -2.18 -2.42 -17.64
CA GLU A 75 -3.31 -1.78 -16.99
C GLU A 75 -4.67 -2.35 -17.43
N PHE A 76 -4.69 -3.34 -18.32
CA PHE A 76 -5.93 -3.92 -18.86
C PHE A 76 -6.14 -5.37 -18.43
N ASP A 77 -5.20 -5.93 -17.66
CA ASP A 77 -5.33 -7.22 -17.01
C ASP A 77 -5.52 -7.03 -15.50
N ARG A 78 -6.66 -7.50 -15.00
CA ARG A 78 -7.02 -7.46 -13.59
C ARG A 78 -6.03 -8.25 -12.72
N ASN A 79 -5.52 -9.38 -13.21
CA ASN A 79 -4.56 -10.20 -12.49
C ASN A 79 -3.22 -9.47 -12.37
N ALA A 80 -2.77 -8.82 -13.44
CA ALA A 80 -1.58 -7.98 -13.43
C ALA A 80 -1.69 -6.84 -12.40
N ILE A 81 -2.79 -6.08 -12.46
CA ILE A 81 -3.06 -4.99 -11.52
C ILE A 81 -3.03 -5.49 -10.07
N ARG A 82 -3.79 -6.54 -9.77
CA ARG A 82 -3.88 -7.10 -8.42
C ARG A 82 -2.52 -7.61 -7.93
N TYR A 83 -1.79 -8.31 -8.79
CA TYR A 83 -0.47 -8.86 -8.47
C TYR A 83 0.50 -7.76 -8.06
N TRP A 84 0.54 -6.64 -8.77
CA TRP A 84 1.47 -5.55 -8.44
C TRP A 84 0.97 -4.66 -7.31
N LEU A 85 -0.34 -4.43 -7.19
CA LEU A 85 -0.90 -3.61 -6.11
C LEU A 85 -0.65 -4.20 -4.72
N GLN A 86 -0.57 -5.52 -4.57
CA GLN A 86 -0.35 -6.15 -3.26
C GLN A 86 0.95 -5.71 -2.57
N PHE A 87 1.92 -5.19 -3.35
CA PHE A 87 3.20 -4.71 -2.85
C PHE A 87 3.18 -3.24 -2.40
N ALA A 88 2.04 -2.55 -2.49
CA ALA A 88 1.90 -1.19 -1.99
C ALA A 88 2.09 -1.12 -0.46
N ASP A 89 2.64 0.00 0.04
CA ASP A 89 2.99 0.16 1.46
C ASP A 89 1.82 -0.15 2.40
N PHE A 90 0.63 0.29 2.02
CA PHE A 90 -0.60 0.12 2.81
C PHE A 90 -1.16 -1.32 2.85
N TYR A 91 -0.54 -2.27 2.15
CA TYR A 91 -0.78 -3.71 2.30
C TYR A 91 0.36 -4.44 3.00
N GLN A 92 1.52 -3.80 3.13
CA GLN A 92 2.70 -4.38 3.77
C GLN A 92 2.81 -4.03 5.25
N TRP A 93 2.21 -2.92 5.68
CA TRP A 93 2.33 -2.43 7.06
C TRP A 93 1.21 -2.94 7.97
N PRO A 94 1.53 -3.31 9.23
CA PRO A 94 0.53 -3.83 10.15
C PRO A 94 -0.44 -2.74 10.63
N HIS A 95 -1.56 -3.15 11.21
CA HIS A 95 -2.55 -2.27 11.85
C HIS A 95 -3.24 -1.25 10.92
N ILE A 96 -3.04 -1.34 9.61
CA ILE A 96 -3.88 -0.66 8.62
C ILE A 96 -5.21 -1.41 8.54
N ILE A 97 -6.31 -0.66 8.49
CA ILE A 97 -7.66 -1.21 8.44
C ILE A 97 -8.12 -1.23 6.99
N HIS A 98 -8.33 -2.42 6.43
CA HIS A 98 -8.84 -2.56 5.07
C HIS A 98 -10.37 -2.64 5.04
N PHE A 99 -11.03 -2.01 4.07
CA PHE A 99 -12.48 -2.11 3.85
C PHE A 99 -12.83 -2.65 2.46
N ASN A 100 -13.90 -3.43 2.37
CA ASN A 100 -14.33 -4.12 1.14
C ASN A 100 -15.46 -3.40 0.38
N SER A 101 -16.11 -2.42 1.01
CA SER A 101 -17.13 -1.56 0.43
C SER A 101 -17.29 -0.28 1.25
N ILE A 102 -18.08 0.67 0.74
CA ILE A 102 -18.43 1.89 1.50
C ILE A 102 -19.25 1.54 2.76
N ASP A 103 -20.14 0.56 2.69
CA ASP A 103 -20.90 0.10 3.85
C ASP A 103 -19.99 -0.57 4.89
N ASP A 104 -19.03 -1.40 4.46
CA ASP A 104 -18.03 -2.00 5.34
C ASP A 104 -17.14 -0.94 5.98
N LEU A 105 -16.77 0.10 5.23
CA LEU A 105 -16.06 1.26 5.78
C LEU A 105 -16.88 1.94 6.89
N ALA A 106 -18.16 2.24 6.63
CA ALA A 106 -19.05 2.86 7.62
C ALA A 106 -19.17 2.00 8.89
N MET A 107 -19.37 0.69 8.73
CA MET A 107 -19.41 -0.25 9.85
C MET A 107 -18.09 -0.28 10.63
N LYS A 108 -16.94 -0.29 9.95
CA LYS A 108 -15.63 -0.30 10.61
C LYS A 108 -15.32 1.01 11.31
N LEU A 109 -15.74 2.15 10.78
CA LEU A 109 -15.58 3.44 11.46
C LEU A 109 -16.33 3.50 12.80
N ILE A 110 -17.49 2.86 12.89
CA ILE A 110 -18.32 2.83 14.11
C ILE A 110 -17.78 1.80 15.11
N ASN A 111 -17.39 0.62 14.62
CA ASN A 111 -17.13 -0.54 15.49
C ASN A 111 -15.66 -0.74 15.85
N THR A 112 -14.73 -0.08 15.16
CA THR A 112 -13.29 -0.27 15.42
C THR A 112 -12.83 0.56 16.61
N ASN A 113 -12.16 -0.08 17.57
CA ASN A 113 -11.50 0.63 18.65
C ASN A 113 -10.22 1.35 18.16
N LEU A 114 -10.40 2.58 17.68
CA LEU A 114 -9.31 3.39 17.11
C LEU A 114 -8.19 3.69 18.12
N ALA A 115 -8.50 3.76 19.42
CA ALA A 115 -7.51 3.98 20.46
C ALA A 115 -6.58 2.77 20.61
N GLU A 116 -7.15 1.56 20.56
CA GLU A 116 -6.39 0.32 20.59
C GLU A 116 -5.54 0.14 19.33
N VAL A 117 -6.07 0.43 18.14
CA VAL A 117 -5.29 0.41 16.89
C VAL A 117 -4.10 1.36 16.98
N SER A 118 -4.33 2.60 17.41
CA SER A 118 -3.26 3.60 17.61
C SER A 118 -2.20 3.13 18.62
N GLN A 119 -2.63 2.51 19.72
CA GLN A 119 -1.71 1.95 20.71
C GLN A 119 -0.86 0.80 20.15
N ASN A 120 -1.45 -0.09 19.35
CA ASN A 120 -0.74 -1.18 18.69
C ASN A 120 0.27 -0.65 17.66
N MET A 121 -0.11 0.36 16.87
CA MET A 121 0.81 1.06 15.96
C MET A 121 2.00 1.66 16.72
N LYS A 122 1.75 2.29 17.88
CA LYS A 122 2.81 2.87 18.72
C LYS A 122 3.80 1.81 19.21
N ILE A 123 3.30 0.67 19.69
CA ILE A 123 4.13 -0.44 20.13
C ILE A 123 4.98 -0.98 18.97
N TYR A 124 4.35 -1.22 17.81
CA TYR A 124 5.05 -1.67 16.60
C TYR A 124 6.14 -0.69 16.17
N ASN A 125 5.81 0.61 16.08
CA ASN A 125 6.73 1.66 15.65
C ASN A 125 7.94 1.77 16.59
N ALA A 126 7.72 1.72 17.91
CA ALA A 126 8.81 1.75 18.89
C ALA A 126 9.75 0.54 18.76
N ASN A 127 9.21 -0.65 18.49
CA ASN A 127 10.01 -1.84 18.27
C ASN A 127 10.78 -1.77 16.95
N LEU A 128 10.14 -1.32 15.87
CA LEU A 128 10.79 -1.18 14.57
C LEU A 128 11.98 -0.22 14.65
N THR A 129 11.84 0.92 15.34
CA THR A 129 12.95 1.87 15.54
C THR A 129 14.15 1.19 16.19
N LYS A 130 13.95 0.41 17.26
CA LYS A 130 15.02 -0.32 17.94
C LYS A 130 15.68 -1.35 17.02
N THR A 131 14.87 -2.12 16.29
CA THR A 131 15.37 -3.14 15.36
C THR A 131 16.23 -2.50 14.25
N LEU A 132 15.74 -1.43 13.63
CA LEU A 132 16.47 -0.74 12.57
C LEU A 132 17.79 -0.16 13.08
N GLN A 133 17.79 0.47 14.27
CA GLN A 133 19.01 0.98 14.88
C GLN A 133 20.05 -0.12 15.13
N ASN A 134 19.61 -1.30 15.59
CA ASN A 134 20.49 -2.44 15.78
C ASN A 134 21.06 -2.94 14.45
N GLN A 135 20.22 -3.13 13.44
CA GLN A 135 20.65 -3.59 12.11
C GLN A 135 21.67 -2.63 11.49
N TRP A 136 21.43 -1.32 11.58
CA TRP A 136 22.37 -0.32 11.08
C TRP A 136 23.69 -0.36 11.84
N ARG A 137 23.67 -0.49 13.17
CA ARG A 137 24.89 -0.63 13.97
C ARG A 137 25.69 -1.86 13.53
N GLU A 138 25.06 -3.01 13.36
CA GLU A 138 25.74 -4.23 12.89
C GLU A 138 26.38 -4.04 11.52
N ILE A 139 25.70 -3.38 10.58
CA ILE A 139 26.25 -3.07 9.26
C ILE A 139 27.49 -2.18 9.38
N PHE A 140 27.42 -1.11 10.19
CA PHE A 140 28.56 -0.20 10.37
C PHE A 140 29.74 -0.86 11.09
N GLU A 141 29.49 -1.81 11.99
CA GLU A 141 30.55 -2.59 12.65
C GLU A 141 31.26 -3.54 11.69
N ARG A 142 30.57 -4.08 10.68
CA ARG A 142 31.17 -4.99 9.67
C ARG A 142 32.00 -4.29 8.60
N ILE A 143 31.76 -3.00 8.38
CA ILE A 143 32.47 -2.20 7.37
C ILE A 143 33.76 -1.58 7.94
N LYS A 144 33.91 -1.56 9.27
CA LYS A 144 35.17 -1.21 9.95
C LYS A 144 36.17 -2.36 9.86
#